data_AF-A0A069RL07-F1
#
_entry.id   AF-A0A069RL07-F1
#
_cell.length_a   1.000
_cell.length_b   1.000
_cell.length_c   1.000
_cell.angle_alpha   90.00
_cell.angle_beta   90.00
_cell.angle_gamma   90.00
#
_symmetry.space_group_name_H-M   'P 1'
#
loop_
_entity.id
_entity.type
_entity.pdbx_description
1 polymer ?
#
loop_
_entity_poly.entity_id
_entity_poly.type
_entity_poly.pdbx_seq_one_letter_code
_entity_poly.pdbx_strand_id
1 'polypeptide(L)'
;MEDTEKKTFIKSILGGALDGQKKYGLLPSVTIAQAILESGWGKHAIGFNLFGIKASRSWKGRTVSAKTYECRNSEIIQTTAIFRDYGSFNESVMDHNRLIGESKRYSSVIKANSYRAAAKALQSCGYATDPDYPAKLISIIESNHLDQYDRQLPDPAQVSPYAASARKWAMDKGISDGSRPKELATREEVWTMLYRNDVK
;
A
#
# COMPACT_ATOMS: atom_id res chain seq x y z
N MET A 1 -12.55 -17.67 7.03
CA MET A 1 -12.15 -16.76 8.12
C MET A 1 -10.79 -16.13 7.81
N GLU A 2 -9.75 -16.93 7.55
CA GLU A 2 -8.40 -16.42 7.23
C GLU A 2 -8.34 -15.48 6.00
N ASP A 3 -9.05 -15.80 4.91
CA ASP A 3 -9.09 -14.96 3.70
C ASP A 3 -9.75 -13.58 3.96
N THR A 4 -10.74 -13.52 4.85
CA THR A 4 -11.42 -12.28 5.25
C THR A 4 -10.50 -11.38 6.08
N GLU A 5 -9.69 -11.97 6.96
CA GLU A 5 -8.70 -11.23 7.76
C GLU A 5 -7.60 -10.63 6.88
N LYS A 6 -7.06 -11.42 5.95
CA LYS A 6 -6.05 -10.97 4.98
C LYS A 6 -6.55 -9.79 4.14
N LYS A 7 -7.77 -9.90 3.60
CA LYS A 7 -8.41 -8.80 2.84
C LYS A 7 -8.65 -7.56 3.70
N THR A 8 -9.06 -7.75 4.94
CA THR A 8 -9.27 -6.63 5.89
C THR A 8 -7.96 -5.92 6.21
N PHE A 9 -6.88 -6.67 6.45
CA PHE A 9 -5.56 -6.10 6.67
C PHE A 9 -5.09 -5.29 5.45
N ILE A 10 -5.12 -5.87 4.25
CA ILE A 10 -4.75 -5.17 3.01
C ILE A 10 -5.57 -3.89 2.85
N LYS A 11 -6.89 -3.95 3.03
CA LYS A 11 -7.78 -2.78 2.95
C LYS A 11 -7.41 -1.69 3.95
N SER A 12 -6.99 -2.06 5.16
CA SER A 12 -6.63 -1.11 6.21
C SER A 12 -5.35 -0.30 5.92
N ILE A 13 -4.51 -0.77 4.99
CA ILE A 13 -3.23 -0.12 4.64
C ILE A 13 -3.15 0.36 3.18
N LEU A 14 -4.15 0.00 2.36
CA LEU A 14 -4.14 0.27 0.93
C LEU A 14 -4.05 1.77 0.62
N GLY A 15 -4.74 2.62 1.38
CA GLY A 15 -4.71 4.08 1.18
C GLY A 15 -3.28 4.64 1.26
N GLY A 16 -2.54 4.26 2.30
CA GLY A 16 -1.16 4.68 2.50
C GLY A 16 -0.21 4.14 1.43
N ALA A 17 -0.42 2.90 0.97
CA ALA A 17 0.36 2.32 -0.11
C ALA A 17 0.17 3.08 -1.43
N LEU A 18 -1.08 3.41 -1.77
CA LEU A 18 -1.43 4.21 -2.94
C LEU A 18 -0.88 5.65 -2.85
N ASP A 19 -0.93 6.26 -1.67
CA ASP A 19 -0.32 7.59 -1.45
C ASP A 19 1.20 7.55 -1.64
N GLY A 20 1.86 6.46 -1.23
CA GLY A 20 3.28 6.23 -1.47
C GLY A 20 3.62 6.18 -2.97
N GLN A 21 2.77 5.52 -3.76
CA GLN A 21 2.89 5.52 -5.21
C GLN A 21 2.74 6.91 -5.81
N LYS A 22 1.68 7.63 -5.42
CA LYS A 22 1.39 8.97 -5.94
C LYS A 22 2.50 9.97 -5.60
N LYS A 23 3.01 9.92 -4.38
CA LYS A 23 3.98 10.90 -3.87
C LYS A 23 5.42 10.57 -4.26
N TYR A 24 5.79 9.29 -4.26
CA TYR A 24 7.19 8.87 -4.39
C TYR A 24 7.44 7.89 -5.53
N GLY A 25 6.42 7.38 -6.21
CA GLY A 25 6.58 6.35 -7.24
C GLY A 25 6.78 4.93 -6.69
N LEU A 26 6.53 4.69 -5.39
CA LEU A 26 6.64 3.36 -4.79
C LEU A 26 5.49 2.47 -5.24
N LEU A 27 5.80 1.27 -5.71
CA LEU A 27 4.78 0.29 -6.13
C LEU A 27 3.95 -0.16 -4.91
N PRO A 28 2.61 0.02 -4.89
CA PRO A 28 1.75 -0.39 -3.79
C PRO A 28 1.89 -1.86 -3.42
N SER A 29 2.08 -2.75 -4.40
CA SER A 29 2.28 -4.18 -4.16
C SER A 29 3.49 -4.43 -3.27
N VAL A 30 4.58 -3.69 -3.49
CA VAL A 30 5.83 -3.79 -2.74
C VAL A 30 5.60 -3.28 -1.32
N THR A 31 5.00 -2.10 -1.15
CA THR A 31 4.70 -1.55 0.18
C THR A 31 3.79 -2.48 1.00
N ILE A 32 2.74 -3.04 0.38
CA ILE A 32 1.83 -3.98 1.06
C ILE A 32 2.56 -5.28 1.41
N ALA A 33 3.38 -5.81 0.49
CA ALA A 33 4.15 -7.03 0.75
C ALA A 33 5.18 -6.86 1.87
N GLN A 34 5.85 -5.70 1.94
CA GLN A 34 6.71 -5.35 3.07
C GLN A 34 5.89 -5.32 4.36
N ALA A 35 4.77 -4.61 4.40
CA ALA A 35 3.92 -4.55 5.58
C ALA A 35 3.48 -5.95 6.06
N ILE A 36 3.11 -6.84 5.14
CA ILE A 36 2.75 -8.24 5.43
C ILE A 36 3.94 -8.98 6.04
N LEU A 37 5.12 -8.89 5.40
CA LEU A 37 6.32 -9.61 5.80
C LEU A 37 6.84 -9.14 7.17
N GLU A 38 6.95 -7.82 7.37
CA GLU A 38 7.52 -7.24 8.59
C GLU A 38 6.64 -7.43 9.83
N SER A 39 5.31 -7.51 9.64
CA SER A 39 4.36 -7.57 10.77
C SER A 39 3.63 -8.92 10.91
N GLY A 40 3.84 -9.85 9.98
CA GLY A 40 3.06 -11.09 9.90
C GLY A 40 1.56 -10.82 9.79
N TRP A 41 1.15 -10.02 8.80
CA TRP A 41 -0.26 -9.58 8.64
C TRP A 41 -0.79 -8.74 9.81
N GLY A 42 0.07 -7.92 10.41
CA GLY A 42 -0.26 -7.08 11.57
C GLY A 42 -0.25 -7.81 12.92
N LYS A 43 -0.14 -9.14 12.93
CA LYS A 43 -0.21 -9.97 14.16
C LYS A 43 0.96 -9.75 15.11
N HIS A 44 2.11 -9.34 14.57
CA HIS A 44 3.33 -9.10 15.32
C HIS A 44 3.74 -7.62 15.34
N ALA A 45 2.83 -6.71 14.95
CA ALA A 45 3.07 -5.28 15.04
C ALA A 45 3.20 -4.83 16.51
N ILE A 46 4.07 -3.84 16.75
CA ILE A 46 4.21 -3.21 18.07
C ILE A 46 3.29 -1.98 18.08
N GLY A 47 2.14 -2.10 18.73
CA GLY A 47 1.07 -1.09 18.58
C GLY A 47 0.61 -1.03 17.12
N PHE A 48 0.49 0.17 16.56
CA PHE A 48 0.17 0.35 15.12
C PHE A 48 1.40 0.40 14.22
N ASN A 49 2.60 0.04 14.71
CA ASN A 49 3.84 0.07 13.94
C ASN A 49 4.10 -1.27 13.24
N LEU A 50 3.82 -1.32 11.93
CA LEU A 50 3.99 -2.52 11.10
C LEU A 50 5.46 -2.84 10.80
N PHE A 51 6.33 -1.83 10.79
CA PHE A 51 7.70 -1.94 10.28
C PHE A 51 8.76 -1.91 11.38
N GLY A 52 8.34 -1.95 12.65
CA GLY A 52 9.26 -1.93 13.80
C GLY A 52 10.15 -0.68 13.86
N ILE A 53 9.69 0.47 13.36
CA ILE A 53 10.50 1.68 13.28
C ILE A 53 10.78 2.20 14.70
N LYS A 54 12.05 2.20 15.12
CA LYS A 54 12.49 2.77 16.40
C LYS A 54 12.22 4.29 16.45
N ALA A 55 11.84 4.79 17.62
CA ALA A 55 11.68 6.23 17.84
C ALA A 55 13.07 6.88 17.97
N SER A 56 13.42 7.77 17.05
CA SER A 56 14.63 8.58 17.16
C SER A 56 14.39 9.78 18.08
N ARG A 57 15.45 10.49 18.48
CA ARG A 57 15.35 11.74 19.28
C ARG A 57 14.50 12.83 18.61
N SER A 58 14.42 12.82 17.28
CA SER A 58 13.62 13.75 16.48
C SER A 58 12.15 13.36 16.35
N TRP A 59 11.77 12.15 16.74
CA TRP A 59 10.38 11.71 16.73
C TRP A 59 9.59 12.44 17.82
N LYS A 60 8.47 13.06 17.44
CA LYS A 60 7.57 13.82 18.34
C LYS A 60 6.17 13.21 18.44
N GLY A 61 5.91 12.13 17.70
CA GLY A 61 4.64 11.42 17.72
C GLY A 61 4.54 10.45 18.90
N ARG A 62 3.49 9.62 18.88
CA ARG A 62 3.28 8.58 19.90
C ARG A 62 4.40 7.53 19.87
N THR A 63 4.63 6.92 21.02
CA THR A 63 5.65 5.91 21.19
C THR A 63 5.13 4.76 22.04
N VAL A 64 5.69 3.58 21.82
CA VAL A 64 5.43 2.38 22.62
C VAL A 64 6.76 1.73 22.99
N SER A 65 6.89 1.30 24.24
CA SER A 65 8.05 0.54 24.70
C SER A 65 7.78 -0.94 24.56
N ALA A 66 8.71 -1.68 23.96
CA ALA A 66 8.59 -3.11 23.79
C ALA A 66 9.94 -3.81 23.98
N LYS A 67 9.87 -5.07 24.45
CA LYS A 67 11.02 -5.96 24.46
C LYS A 67 11.36 -6.33 23.01
N THR A 68 12.64 -6.27 22.69
CA THR A 68 13.19 -6.61 21.38
C THR A 68 14.52 -7.34 21.58
N TYR A 69 15.02 -7.95 20.52
CA TYR A 69 16.32 -8.61 20.53
C TYR A 69 17.29 -7.78 19.70
N GLU A 70 18.42 -7.41 20.29
CA GLU A 70 19.53 -6.79 19.55
C GLU A 70 20.64 -7.83 19.36
N CYS A 71 21.18 -7.90 18.14
CA CYS A 71 22.41 -8.63 17.88
C CYS A 71 23.59 -7.69 18.12
N ARG A 72 24.41 -7.97 19.13
CA ARG A 72 25.67 -7.28 19.39
C ARG A 72 26.79 -8.31 19.39
N ASN A 73 27.78 -8.14 18.52
CA ASN A 73 28.92 -9.07 18.40
C ASN A 73 28.52 -10.54 18.26
N SER A 74 27.48 -10.83 17.47
CA SER A 74 26.90 -12.18 17.29
C SER A 74 26.18 -12.78 18.50
N GLU A 75 25.99 -12.02 19.59
CA GLU A 75 25.14 -12.39 20.71
C GLU A 75 23.76 -11.73 20.58
N ILE A 76 22.70 -12.53 20.78
CA ILE A 76 21.32 -12.05 20.79
C ILE A 76 20.96 -11.69 22.24
N ILE A 77 20.77 -10.40 22.52
CA ILE A 77 20.43 -9.89 23.85
C ILE A 77 19.02 -9.31 23.81
N GLN A 78 18.18 -9.72 24.76
CA GLN A 78 16.87 -9.12 24.95
C GLN A 78 17.02 -7.75 25.63
N THR A 79 16.49 -6.72 25.00
CA THR A 79 16.53 -5.34 25.51
C THR A 79 15.16 -4.68 25.36
N THR A 80 14.92 -3.58 26.07
CA THR A 80 13.74 -2.75 25.87
C THR A 80 14.10 -1.60 24.93
N ALA A 81 13.33 -1.44 23.86
CA ALA A 81 13.47 -0.32 22.94
C ALA A 81 12.17 0.48 22.82
N ILE A 82 12.32 1.75 22.46
CA ILE A 82 11.18 2.65 22.20
C ILE A 82 10.94 2.67 20.69
N PHE A 83 9.73 2.33 20.29
CA PHE A 83 9.27 2.34 18.91
C PHE A 83 8.30 3.49 18.67
N ARG A 84 8.24 3.95 17.41
CA ARG A 84 7.16 4.84 16.98
C ARG A 84 5.82 4.12 17.13
N ASP A 85 4.75 4.85 17.40
CA ASP A 85 3.38 4.36 17.38
C ASP A 85 2.48 5.36 16.63
N TYR A 86 1.33 4.88 16.14
CA TYR A 86 0.52 5.57 15.13
C TYR A 86 -1.00 5.46 15.40
N GLY A 87 -1.80 6.29 14.71
CA GLY A 87 -3.27 6.27 14.69
C GLY A 87 -3.86 4.99 14.13
N SER A 88 -3.14 4.43 13.16
CA SER A 88 -3.61 3.30 12.37
C SER A 88 -2.42 2.63 11.68
N PHE A 89 -2.63 1.41 11.20
CA PHE A 89 -1.69 0.75 10.31
C PHE A 89 -1.42 1.56 9.02
N ASN A 90 -2.42 2.31 8.53
CA ASN A 90 -2.26 3.19 7.38
C ASN A 90 -1.22 4.30 7.63
N GLU A 91 -1.25 4.92 8.81
CA GLU A 91 -0.25 5.93 9.19
C GLU A 91 1.17 5.34 9.30
N SER A 92 1.31 4.10 9.78
CA SER A 92 2.60 3.40 9.78
C SER A 92 3.12 3.20 8.36
N VAL A 93 2.26 2.84 7.41
CA VAL A 93 2.61 2.74 5.99
C VAL A 93 3.03 4.09 5.42
N MET A 94 2.33 5.18 5.75
CA MET A 94 2.69 6.51 5.26
C MET A 94 4.07 6.96 5.78
N ASP A 95 4.39 6.69 7.04
CA ASP A 95 5.70 7.04 7.61
C ASP A 95 6.82 6.16 7.01
N HIS A 96 6.57 4.86 6.80
CA HIS A 96 7.50 3.98 6.07
C HIS A 96 7.76 4.46 4.64
N ASN A 97 6.69 4.77 3.89
CA ASN A 97 6.81 5.32 2.54
C ASN A 97 7.64 6.60 2.51
N ARG A 98 7.54 7.46 3.52
CA ARG A 98 8.39 8.64 3.65
C ARG A 98 9.87 8.29 3.84
N LEU A 99 10.19 7.31 4.69
CA LEU A 99 11.57 6.86 4.91
C LEU A 99 12.21 6.34 3.62
N ILE A 100 11.46 5.62 2.80
CA ILE A 100 11.94 5.12 1.50
C ILE A 100 11.98 6.25 0.46
N GLY A 101 10.87 6.98 0.33
CA GLY A 101 10.64 7.98 -0.71
C GLY A 101 11.55 9.21 -0.63
N GLU A 102 11.92 9.66 0.57
CA GLU A 102 12.78 10.83 0.76
C GLU A 102 14.28 10.48 0.75
N SER A 103 14.63 9.20 0.79
CA SER A 103 16.03 8.75 0.89
C SER A 103 16.63 8.46 -0.48
N LYS A 104 17.72 9.16 -0.81
CA LYS A 104 18.51 8.90 -2.04
C LYS A 104 18.96 7.44 -2.17
N ARG A 105 19.14 6.76 -1.03
CA ARG A 105 19.51 5.34 -0.93
C ARG A 105 18.57 4.45 -1.74
N TYR A 106 17.27 4.74 -1.76
CA TYR A 106 16.25 3.91 -2.38
C TYR A 106 15.77 4.43 -3.75
N SER A 107 16.55 5.31 -4.39
CA SER A 107 16.19 5.87 -5.72
C SER A 107 16.00 4.80 -6.81
N SER A 108 16.72 3.68 -6.75
CA SER A 108 16.55 2.54 -7.66
C SER A 108 15.27 1.76 -7.40
N VAL A 109 14.77 1.73 -6.15
CA VAL A 109 13.48 1.11 -5.79
C VAL A 109 12.34 1.91 -6.41
N ILE A 110 12.39 3.23 -6.27
CA ILE A 110 11.40 4.17 -6.82
C ILE A 110 11.35 4.11 -8.36
N LYS A 111 12.50 3.96 -9.01
CA LYS A 111 12.60 3.91 -10.48
C LYS A 111 12.28 2.53 -11.07
N ALA A 112 12.07 1.51 -10.24
CA ALA A 112 11.80 0.17 -10.71
C ALA A 112 10.44 0.10 -11.42
N ASN A 113 10.43 -0.48 -12.62
CA ASN A 113 9.23 -0.62 -13.46
C ASN A 113 8.42 -1.89 -13.17
N SER A 114 8.84 -2.69 -12.19
CA SER A 114 8.16 -3.92 -11.78
C SER A 114 8.48 -4.23 -10.32
N TYR A 115 7.57 -4.93 -9.64
CA TYR A 115 7.78 -5.34 -8.25
C TYR A 115 9.00 -6.26 -8.11
N ARG A 116 9.34 -7.06 -9.13
CA ARG A 116 10.55 -7.91 -9.12
C ARG A 116 11.83 -7.07 -9.12
N ALA A 117 11.87 -6.02 -9.94
CA ALA A 117 12.99 -5.09 -9.97
C ALA A 117 13.07 -4.30 -8.66
N ALA A 118 11.94 -3.85 -8.11
CA ALA A 118 11.88 -3.13 -6.84
C ALA A 118 12.36 -4.00 -5.67
N ALA A 119 11.95 -5.27 -5.60
CA ALA A 119 12.38 -6.21 -4.56
C ALA A 119 13.90 -6.45 -4.59
N LYS A 120 14.48 -6.63 -5.79
CA LYS A 120 15.95 -6.74 -5.96
C LYS A 120 16.67 -5.44 -5.60
N ALA A 121 16.09 -4.30 -5.96
CA ALA A 121 16.63 -2.99 -5.62
C ALA A 121 16.63 -2.77 -4.10
N LEU A 122 15.58 -3.16 -3.38
CA LEU A 122 15.53 -3.09 -1.90
C LEU A 122 16.70 -3.85 -1.27
N GLN A 123 16.98 -5.07 -1.74
CA GLN A 123 18.15 -5.84 -1.29
C GLN A 123 19.47 -5.14 -1.60
N SER A 124 19.63 -4.67 -2.83
CA SER A 124 20.86 -4.00 -3.30
C SER A 124 21.11 -2.69 -2.55
N CYS A 125 20.04 -1.99 -2.16
CA CYS A 125 20.10 -0.82 -1.31
C CYS A 125 20.41 -1.16 0.15
N GLY A 126 20.38 -2.43 0.55
CA GLY A 126 20.62 -2.91 1.91
C GLY A 126 19.43 -2.72 2.85
N TYR A 127 18.21 -2.79 2.33
CA TYR A 127 16.99 -2.71 3.16
C TYR A 127 16.95 -3.86 4.18
N ALA A 128 17.26 -5.08 3.74
CA ALA A 128 17.34 -6.28 4.56
C ALA A 128 18.70 -6.97 4.36
N THR A 129 19.18 -7.65 5.40
CA THR A 129 20.39 -8.50 5.34
C THR A 129 20.09 -9.92 4.87
N ASP A 130 18.81 -10.32 4.91
CA ASP A 130 18.33 -11.63 4.47
C ASP A 130 18.48 -11.78 2.95
N PRO A 131 19.27 -12.74 2.44
CA PRO A 131 19.47 -12.92 1.00
C PRO A 131 18.18 -13.30 0.25
N ASP A 132 17.21 -13.90 0.94
CA ASP A 132 15.95 -14.35 0.35
C ASP A 132 14.86 -13.27 0.38
N TYR A 133 15.16 -12.07 0.91
CA TYR A 133 14.18 -11.00 1.04
C TYR A 133 13.45 -10.66 -0.28
N PRO A 134 14.13 -10.55 -1.45
CA PRO A 134 13.42 -10.32 -2.70
C PRO A 134 12.45 -11.43 -3.07
N ALA A 135 12.86 -12.69 -2.87
CA ALA A 135 12.04 -13.85 -3.20
C ALA A 135 10.80 -13.92 -2.30
N LYS A 136 10.95 -13.60 -1.00
CA LYS A 136 9.84 -13.52 -0.05
C LYS A 136 8.82 -12.46 -0.44
N LEU A 137 9.27 -11.25 -0.78
CA LEU A 137 8.36 -10.19 -1.25
C LEU A 137 7.63 -10.60 -2.53
N ILE A 138 8.36 -11.12 -3.52
CA ILE A 138 7.78 -11.58 -4.78
C ILE A 138 6.72 -12.66 -4.52
N SER A 139 7.00 -13.64 -3.67
CA SER A 139 6.07 -14.71 -3.34
C SER A 139 4.80 -14.16 -2.69
N ILE A 140 4.91 -13.20 -1.75
CA ILE A 140 3.76 -12.55 -1.11
C ILE A 140 2.91 -11.80 -2.13
N ILE A 141 3.56 -11.07 -3.05
CA ILE A 141 2.87 -10.31 -4.11
C ILE A 141 2.07 -11.25 -4.99
N GLU A 142 2.69 -12.32 -5.48
CA GLU A 142 2.05 -13.27 -6.39
C GLU A 142 0.92 -14.05 -5.72
N SER A 143 1.14 -14.58 -4.52
CA SER A 143 0.14 -15.41 -3.83
C SER A 143 -1.12 -14.63 -3.41
N ASN A 144 -1.01 -13.31 -3.30
CA ASN A 144 -2.12 -12.44 -2.92
C ASN A 144 -2.55 -11.50 -4.06
N HIS A 145 -2.01 -11.69 -5.27
CA HIS A 145 -2.27 -10.88 -6.45
C HIS A 145 -2.15 -9.36 -6.21
N LEU A 146 -1.14 -8.94 -5.43
CA LEU A 146 -0.99 -7.54 -5.03
C LEU A 146 -0.59 -6.61 -6.19
N ASP A 147 -0.06 -7.17 -7.28
CA ASP A 147 0.27 -6.44 -8.51
C ASP A 147 -0.96 -5.75 -9.14
N GLN A 148 -2.17 -6.19 -8.79
CA GLN A 148 -3.41 -5.50 -9.16
C GLN A 148 -3.47 -4.05 -8.66
N TYR A 149 -2.75 -3.74 -7.58
CA TYR A 149 -2.65 -2.39 -7.00
C TYR A 149 -1.51 -1.55 -7.61
N ASP A 150 -0.59 -2.16 -8.37
CA ASP A 150 0.51 -1.45 -9.03
C ASP A 150 0.08 -0.76 -10.30
N ARG A 151 -0.91 -1.34 -10.98
CA ARG A 151 -1.60 -0.66 -12.07
C ARG A 151 -2.06 0.65 -11.49
N GLN A 152 -1.63 1.76 -12.09
CA GLN A 152 -2.16 3.08 -11.78
C GLN A 152 -3.64 2.88 -11.51
N LEU A 153 -4.10 3.21 -10.29
CA LEU A 153 -5.53 3.39 -10.11
C LEU A 153 -5.96 4.17 -11.34
N PRO A 154 -6.93 3.65 -12.15
CA PRO A 154 -7.47 4.49 -13.19
C PRO A 154 -7.81 5.78 -12.47
N ASP A 155 -7.16 6.87 -12.91
CA ASP A 155 -7.46 8.18 -12.38
C ASP A 155 -8.99 8.23 -12.29
N PRO A 156 -9.59 8.58 -11.14
CA PRO A 156 -11.04 8.72 -11.06
C PRO A 156 -11.59 9.57 -12.22
N ALA A 157 -10.77 10.43 -12.83
CA ALA A 157 -11.05 11.15 -14.07
C ALA A 157 -10.72 10.41 -15.40
N GLN A 158 -9.92 9.34 -15.41
CA GLN A 158 -9.65 8.52 -16.60
C GLN A 158 -10.65 7.37 -16.79
N VAL A 159 -11.35 7.50 -17.90
CA VAL A 159 -12.26 6.51 -18.46
C VAL A 159 -11.43 5.55 -19.31
N SER A 160 -11.66 4.23 -19.21
CA SER A 160 -10.92 3.28 -20.06
C SER A 160 -11.26 3.51 -21.55
N PRO A 161 -10.36 3.21 -22.50
CA PRO A 161 -10.62 3.40 -23.93
C PRO A 161 -11.92 2.74 -24.41
N TYR A 162 -12.23 1.54 -23.90
CA TYR A 162 -13.47 0.83 -24.21
C TYR A 162 -14.73 1.51 -23.64
N ALA A 163 -14.61 2.20 -22.50
CA ALA A 163 -15.74 2.92 -21.88
C ALA A 163 -15.87 4.38 -22.36
N ALA A 164 -14.90 4.91 -23.12
CA ALA A 164 -14.89 6.30 -23.55
C ALA A 164 -16.10 6.64 -24.43
N SER A 165 -16.37 5.79 -25.43
CA SER A 165 -17.53 5.96 -26.32
C SER A 165 -18.84 5.83 -25.56
N ALA A 166 -18.94 4.86 -24.64
CA ALA A 166 -20.13 4.65 -23.81
C ALA A 166 -20.40 5.84 -22.86
N ARG A 167 -19.34 6.40 -22.23
CA ARG A 167 -19.48 7.58 -21.37
C ARG A 167 -19.91 8.81 -22.16
N LYS A 168 -19.30 9.05 -23.33
CA LYS A 168 -19.70 10.16 -24.20
C LYS A 168 -21.17 10.06 -24.59
N TRP A 169 -21.59 8.88 -25.04
CA TRP A 169 -23.00 8.62 -25.35
C TRP A 169 -23.93 8.88 -24.14
N ALA A 170 -23.58 8.39 -22.95
CA ALA A 170 -24.37 8.58 -21.75
C ALA A 170 -24.50 10.05 -21.34
N MET A 171 -23.43 10.84 -21.49
CA MET A 171 -23.45 12.29 -21.24
C MET A 171 -24.27 13.03 -22.29
N ASP A 172 -24.07 12.72 -23.58
CA ASP A 172 -24.82 13.35 -24.69
C ASP A 172 -26.33 13.05 -24.59
N LYS A 173 -26.70 11.88 -24.05
CA LYS A 173 -28.10 11.50 -23.77
C LYS A 173 -28.61 12.00 -22.42
N GLY A 174 -27.80 12.67 -21.60
CA GLY A 174 -28.19 13.16 -20.27
C GLY A 174 -28.53 12.05 -19.28
N ILE A 175 -28.02 10.84 -19.51
CA ILE A 175 -28.23 9.67 -18.65
C ILE A 175 -27.34 9.80 -17.40
N SER A 176 -26.10 10.27 -17.58
CA SER A 176 -25.10 10.50 -16.52
C SER A 176 -24.32 11.79 -16.80
N ASP A 177 -23.81 12.44 -15.76
CA ASP A 177 -22.88 13.57 -15.85
C ASP A 177 -21.43 13.13 -16.13
N GLY A 178 -21.15 11.83 -16.04
CA GLY A 178 -19.84 11.24 -16.26
C GLY A 178 -18.77 11.63 -15.24
N SER A 179 -19.14 12.24 -14.11
CA SER A 179 -18.18 12.79 -13.13
C SER A 179 -17.50 11.70 -12.28
N ARG A 180 -18.12 10.52 -12.18
CA ARG A 180 -17.72 9.42 -11.28
C ARG A 180 -17.58 8.06 -12.00
N PRO A 181 -16.77 7.93 -13.06
CA PRO A 181 -16.76 6.76 -13.96
C PRO A 181 -16.22 5.45 -13.36
N LYS A 182 -15.63 5.50 -12.17
CA LYS A 182 -15.02 4.34 -11.47
C LYS A 182 -15.53 4.15 -10.04
N GLU A 183 -16.49 4.95 -9.60
CA GLU A 183 -17.06 4.83 -8.25
C GLU A 183 -18.23 3.85 -8.19
N LEU A 184 -18.61 3.46 -6.96
CA LEU A 184 -19.81 2.66 -6.73
C LEU A 184 -21.07 3.52 -6.98
N ALA A 185 -22.04 2.97 -7.68
CA ALA A 185 -23.38 3.55 -7.85
C ALA A 185 -24.36 2.92 -6.86
N THR A 186 -25.25 3.73 -6.31
CA THR A 186 -26.39 3.25 -5.51
C THR A 186 -27.48 2.66 -6.40
N ARG A 187 -28.40 1.87 -5.82
CA ARG A 187 -29.53 1.30 -6.58
C ARG A 187 -30.45 2.39 -7.14
N GLU A 188 -30.66 3.49 -6.41
CA GLU A 188 -31.46 4.64 -6.84
C GLU A 188 -30.85 5.36 -8.05
N GLU A 189 -29.54 5.59 -8.03
CA GLU A 189 -28.80 6.16 -9.16
C GLU A 189 -28.94 5.25 -10.40
N VAL A 190 -28.81 3.93 -10.22
CA VAL A 190 -28.96 2.96 -11.33
C VAL A 190 -30.37 2.98 -11.90
N TRP A 191 -31.42 2.96 -11.07
CA TRP A 191 -32.81 3.02 -11.53
C TRP A 191 -33.10 4.31 -12.31
N THR A 192 -32.59 5.44 -11.81
CA THR A 192 -32.77 6.74 -12.44
C THR A 192 -32.11 6.78 -13.81
N MET A 193 -30.89 6.24 -13.94
CA MET A 193 -30.18 6.15 -15.23
C MET A 193 -30.93 5.27 -16.25
N LEU A 194 -31.44 4.12 -15.81
CA LEU A 194 -32.24 3.23 -16.67
C LEU A 194 -33.53 3.90 -17.14
N TYR A 195 -34.28 4.51 -16.22
CA TYR A 195 -35.52 5.21 -16.54
C TYR A 195 -35.30 6.37 -17.53
N ARG A 196 -34.26 7.18 -17.33
CA ARG A 196 -33.91 8.29 -18.25
C ARG A 196 -33.55 7.83 -19.66
N ASN A 197 -33.10 6.60 -19.82
CA ASN A 197 -32.75 6.02 -21.11
C ASN A 197 -33.96 5.38 -21.83
N ASP A 198 -34.93 4.88 -21.07
CA ASP A 198 -36.09 4.13 -21.62
C ASP A 198 -37.23 5.06 -22.07
N VAL A 199 -37.38 6.23 -21.46
CA VAL A 199 -38.52 7.15 -21.68
C VAL A 199 -38.19 8.30 -22.66
N LYS A 200 -37.31 8.07 -23.65
CA LYS A 200 -36.89 9.08 -24.64
C LYS A 200 -37.17 8.69 -26.08
#